data_AF-A0A284SA51-F1
#
_entry.id   AF-A0A284SA51-F1
#
_cell.length_a   1.000
_cell.length_b   1.000
_cell.length_c   1.000
_cell.angle_alpha   90.00
_cell.angle_beta   90.00
_cell.angle_gamma   90.00
#
_symmetry.space_group_name_H-M   'P 1'
#
loop_
_entity.id
_entity.type
_entity.pdbx_description
1 polymer ?
#
loop_
_entity_poly.entity_id
_entity_poly.type
_entity_poly.pdbx_seq_one_letter_code
_entity_poly.pdbx_strand_id
1 'polypeptide(L)'
;MAEWTEHKNSTVPDYALLAIWVFNNPAGIRTHPYSTNTSINPLRYSSIQQLHEVHDIGEVWANMLHNAYAALVQAHGFSSTTMDDPSSTEGNVVWLHLFIDALSLQPSDEHATVPNARDAWIQADQNRYDGANACTLWNAFASRGLGVNAADYVDDTSVPSGC
;
A
#
# COMPACT_ATOMS: atom_id res chain seq x y z
N MET A 1 -3.35 7.08 -5.80
CA MET A 1 -3.16 7.98 -6.96
C MET A 1 -1.71 8.41 -7.18
N ALA A 2 -0.89 8.67 -6.14
CA ALA A 2 0.50 9.05 -6.37
C ALA A 2 1.33 7.97 -7.11
N GLU A 3 1.15 6.69 -6.78
CA GLU A 3 1.78 5.57 -7.53
C GLU A 3 1.53 5.65 -9.05
N TRP A 4 0.40 6.23 -9.46
CA TRP A 4 -0.03 6.32 -10.84
C TRP A 4 0.62 7.49 -11.60
N THR A 5 0.97 8.56 -10.88
CA THR A 5 1.68 9.70 -11.47
C THR A 5 3.18 9.49 -11.51
N GLU A 6 3.73 8.71 -10.58
CA GLU A 6 5.18 8.55 -10.41
C GLU A 6 5.80 7.44 -11.24
N HIS A 7 5.15 6.28 -11.32
CA HIS A 7 5.77 5.12 -11.96
C HIS A 7 5.51 5.14 -13.47
N LYS A 8 6.60 5.09 -14.24
CA LYS A 8 6.56 5.09 -15.72
C LYS A 8 7.02 3.76 -16.33
N ASN A 9 7.54 2.87 -15.51
CA ASN A 9 8.03 1.54 -15.88
C ASN A 9 8.05 0.64 -14.64
N SER A 10 8.59 -0.57 -14.78
CA SER A 10 8.68 -1.56 -13.70
C SER A 10 9.62 -1.19 -12.55
N THR A 11 10.40 -0.12 -12.67
CA THR A 11 11.17 0.44 -11.56
C THR A 11 10.23 1.23 -10.66
N VAL A 12 10.21 0.89 -9.38
CA VAL A 12 9.41 1.55 -8.34
C VAL A 12 10.36 2.38 -7.46
N PRO A 13 10.72 3.61 -7.85
CA PRO A 13 11.62 4.46 -7.08
C PRO A 13 10.96 5.02 -5.82
N ASP A 14 11.81 5.44 -4.88
CA ASP A 14 11.38 6.25 -3.74
C ASP A 14 10.92 7.63 -4.22
N TYR A 15 9.90 8.21 -3.58
CA TYR A 15 9.41 9.54 -3.96
C TYR A 15 8.82 10.34 -2.79
N ALA A 16 9.01 11.65 -2.83
CA ALA A 16 8.61 12.60 -1.77
C ALA A 16 7.55 13.62 -2.24
N LEU A 17 6.81 13.31 -3.31
CA LEU A 17 6.18 14.31 -4.18
C LEU A 17 4.98 15.10 -3.65
N LEU A 18 4.51 14.84 -2.43
CA LEU A 18 3.37 15.58 -1.92
C LEU A 18 3.73 17.07 -1.75
N ALA A 19 3.17 17.87 -2.64
CA ALA A 19 3.22 19.33 -2.69
C ALA A 19 4.62 19.96 -2.87
N ILE A 20 5.61 19.22 -3.42
CA ILE A 20 6.98 19.74 -3.67
C ILE A 20 6.95 21.08 -4.43
N TRP A 21 6.16 21.16 -5.50
CA TRP A 21 6.07 22.38 -6.33
C TRP A 21 5.42 23.54 -5.59
N VAL A 22 4.32 23.28 -4.87
CA VAL A 22 3.55 24.32 -4.15
C VAL A 22 4.35 24.89 -2.99
N PHE A 23 5.10 24.06 -2.27
CA PHE A 23 5.92 24.48 -1.12
C PHE A 23 7.37 24.82 -1.47
N ASN A 24 7.77 24.64 -2.74
CA ASN A 24 9.16 24.77 -3.20
C ASN A 24 10.15 24.02 -2.29
N ASN A 25 9.77 22.80 -1.87
CA ASN A 25 10.55 21.97 -0.98
C ASN A 25 10.76 20.58 -1.61
N PRO A 26 11.99 20.20 -2.00
CA PRO A 26 12.26 18.90 -2.62
C PRO A 26 11.96 17.70 -1.70
N ALA A 27 11.86 17.90 -0.39
CA ALA A 27 11.45 16.86 0.56
C ALA A 27 9.92 16.67 0.63
N GLY A 28 9.14 17.55 0.01
CA GLY A 28 7.68 17.55 0.11
C GLY A 28 7.20 17.96 1.51
N ILE A 29 6.01 17.49 1.88
CA ILE A 29 5.34 17.79 3.17
C ILE A 29 5.25 16.58 4.11
N ARG A 30 5.73 15.42 3.68
CA ARG A 30 5.76 14.18 4.47
C ARG A 30 7.06 14.09 5.25
N THR A 31 7.04 13.36 6.36
CA THR A 31 8.23 13.19 7.20
C THR A 31 9.27 12.30 6.52
N HIS A 32 8.82 11.34 5.71
CA HIS A 32 9.64 10.42 4.95
C HIS A 32 9.16 10.32 3.50
N PRO A 33 10.07 10.07 2.53
CA PRO A 33 9.69 9.59 1.21
C PRO A 33 8.90 8.28 1.32
N TYR A 34 7.98 8.02 0.40
CA TYR A 34 7.46 6.66 0.23
C TYR A 34 8.58 5.79 -0.33
N SER A 35 8.82 4.66 0.32
CA SER A 35 9.97 3.80 0.03
C SER A 35 9.71 2.38 0.50
N THR A 36 10.19 1.42 -0.28
CA THR A 36 10.28 0.01 0.13
C THR A 36 11.45 -0.25 1.09
N ASN A 37 12.42 0.67 1.18
CA ASN A 37 13.56 0.56 2.06
C ASN A 37 13.22 1.06 3.48
N THR A 38 13.32 0.18 4.47
CA THR A 38 13.01 0.49 5.88
C THR A 38 13.99 1.46 6.54
N SER A 39 15.16 1.69 5.94
CA SER A 39 16.12 2.70 6.41
C SER A 39 15.76 4.11 5.94
N ILE A 40 15.02 4.22 4.82
CA ILE A 40 14.58 5.51 4.25
C ILE A 40 13.22 5.90 4.83
N ASN A 41 12.29 4.95 4.86
CA ASN A 41 11.01 5.10 5.53
C ASN A 41 10.88 4.00 6.61
N PRO A 42 11.08 4.33 7.90
CA PRO A 42 11.01 3.36 8.98
C PRO A 42 9.60 3.15 9.54
N LEU A 43 8.58 3.82 9.00
CA LEU A 43 7.22 3.78 9.54
C LEU A 43 6.59 2.39 9.42
N ARG A 44 5.88 2.00 10.48
CA ARG A 44 5.18 0.71 10.65
C ARG A 44 3.79 0.91 11.24
N TYR A 45 2.99 -0.14 11.33
CA TYR A 45 1.68 -0.10 11.98
C TYR A 45 1.75 0.45 13.41
N SER A 46 2.76 0.02 14.18
CA SER A 46 2.98 0.52 15.55
C SER A 46 3.31 2.01 15.64
N SER A 47 3.85 2.62 14.58
CA SER A 47 4.13 4.06 14.55
C SER A 47 2.87 4.89 14.75
N ILE A 48 1.70 4.38 14.31
CA ILE A 48 0.41 5.06 14.39
C ILE A 48 0.02 5.38 15.84
N GLN A 49 0.45 4.58 16.82
CA GLN A 49 0.12 4.78 18.23
C GLN A 49 0.55 6.17 18.75
N GLN A 50 1.61 6.74 18.19
CA GLN A 50 2.18 8.01 18.60
C GLN A 50 1.71 9.19 17.73
N LEU A 51 0.85 8.94 16.75
CA LEU A 51 0.38 9.94 15.79
C LEU A 51 -1.05 10.35 16.14
N HIS A 52 -1.31 11.65 16.07
CA HIS A 52 -2.60 12.25 16.42
C HIS A 52 -3.19 13.11 15.30
N GLU A 53 -2.50 13.20 14.17
CA GLU A 53 -2.88 13.99 13.01
C GLU A 53 -3.09 13.04 11.82
N VAL A 54 -4.17 13.24 11.07
CA VAL A 54 -4.64 12.28 10.06
C VAL A 54 -3.72 12.20 8.84
N HIS A 55 -2.98 13.26 8.53
CA HIS A 55 -1.99 13.25 7.48
C HIS A 55 -0.77 12.43 7.90
N ASP A 56 -0.32 12.49 9.15
CA ASP A 56 0.78 11.65 9.65
C ASP A 56 0.40 10.16 9.63
N ILE A 57 -0.82 9.83 10.08
CA ILE A 57 -1.36 8.47 10.02
C ILE A 57 -1.49 8.01 8.55
N GLY A 58 -1.97 8.91 7.69
CA GLY A 58 -2.10 8.67 6.25
C GLY A 58 -0.76 8.42 5.56
N GLU A 59 0.34 8.99 6.05
CA GLU A 59 1.69 8.71 5.55
C GLU A 59 2.10 7.25 5.78
N VAL A 60 1.81 6.72 6.97
CA VAL A 60 2.05 5.31 7.29
C VAL A 60 1.27 4.40 6.33
N TRP A 61 -0.03 4.64 6.19
CA TRP A 61 -0.89 3.83 5.32
C TRP A 61 -0.50 3.95 3.84
N ALA A 62 -0.21 5.16 3.35
CA ALA A 62 0.23 5.36 1.98
C ALA A 62 1.56 4.64 1.70
N ASN A 63 2.50 4.61 2.65
CA ASN A 63 3.72 3.83 2.50
C ASN A 63 3.45 2.31 2.47
N MET A 64 2.51 1.80 3.27
CA MET A 64 2.11 0.39 3.18
C MET A 64 1.55 0.05 1.80
N LEU A 65 0.70 0.92 1.24
CA LEU A 65 0.15 0.75 -0.10
C LEU A 65 1.21 0.84 -1.20
N HIS A 66 2.24 1.68 -1.03
CA HIS A 66 3.40 1.73 -1.90
C HIS A 66 4.18 0.39 -1.89
N ASN A 67 4.34 -0.22 -0.72
CA ASN A 67 4.99 -1.53 -0.59
C ASN A 67 4.15 -2.63 -1.28
N ALA A 68 2.81 -2.57 -1.18
CA ALA A 68 1.91 -3.46 -1.93
C ALA A 68 2.01 -3.25 -3.45
N TYR A 69 2.12 -2.00 -3.91
CA TYR A 69 2.34 -1.68 -5.33
C TYR A 69 3.64 -2.28 -5.83
N ALA A 70 4.74 -2.06 -5.11
CA ALA A 70 6.05 -2.58 -5.47
C ALA A 70 6.04 -4.12 -5.56
N ALA A 71 5.41 -4.80 -4.60
CA ALA A 71 5.32 -6.25 -4.57
C ALA A 71 4.51 -6.80 -5.75
N LEU A 72 3.38 -6.18 -6.10
CA LEU A 72 2.57 -6.59 -7.25
C LEU A 72 3.30 -6.34 -8.58
N VAL A 73 3.94 -5.18 -8.75
CA VAL A 73 4.74 -4.89 -9.95
C VAL A 73 5.93 -5.84 -10.07
N GLN A 74 6.55 -6.23 -8.96
CA GLN A 74 7.60 -7.23 -8.96
C GLN A 74 7.09 -8.62 -9.39
N ALA A 75 5.90 -9.01 -8.93
CA ALA A 75 5.32 -10.32 -9.22
C ALA A 75 4.74 -10.44 -10.64
N HIS A 76 4.12 -9.37 -11.16
CA HIS A 76 3.33 -9.42 -12.39
C HIS A 76 3.86 -8.48 -13.49
N GLY A 77 4.94 -7.75 -13.24
CA GLY A 77 5.45 -6.74 -14.16
C GLY A 77 4.65 -5.44 -14.15
N PHE A 78 4.96 -4.57 -15.11
CA PHE A 78 4.33 -3.26 -15.27
C PHE A 78 3.74 -3.15 -16.68
N SER A 79 2.49 -2.75 -16.76
CA SER A 79 1.82 -2.42 -18.02
C SER A 79 2.02 -0.93 -18.34
N SER A 80 2.59 -0.64 -19.51
CA SER A 80 2.75 0.72 -20.01
C SER A 80 1.47 1.32 -20.60
N THR A 81 0.44 0.49 -20.79
CA THR A 81 -0.85 0.86 -21.39
C THR A 81 -2.00 0.81 -20.39
N THR A 82 -1.73 0.75 -19.09
CA THR A 82 -2.79 0.60 -18.06
C THR A 82 -3.79 1.76 -18.04
N MET A 83 -3.42 2.94 -18.57
CA MET A 83 -4.34 4.06 -18.77
C MET A 83 -5.39 3.80 -19.84
N ASP A 84 -5.07 2.94 -20.81
CA ASP A 84 -5.87 2.65 -21.99
C ASP A 84 -6.57 1.29 -21.89
N ASP A 85 -5.95 0.33 -21.20
CA ASP A 85 -6.44 -1.04 -21.04
C ASP A 85 -6.46 -1.45 -19.56
N PRO A 86 -7.66 -1.49 -18.93
CA PRO A 86 -7.80 -1.95 -17.56
C PRO A 86 -7.93 -3.49 -17.46
N SER A 87 -7.94 -4.23 -18.56
CA SER A 87 -8.17 -5.69 -18.56
C SER A 87 -6.91 -6.52 -18.32
N SER A 88 -5.74 -5.88 -18.37
CA SER A 88 -4.47 -6.56 -18.24
C SER A 88 -4.18 -6.96 -16.78
N THR A 89 -3.28 -7.93 -16.58
CA THR A 89 -3.03 -8.57 -15.28
C THR A 89 -1.68 -8.20 -14.68
N GLU A 90 -0.99 -7.20 -15.24
CA GLU A 90 0.24 -6.65 -14.69
C GLU A 90 0.00 -5.93 -13.36
N GLY A 91 1.06 -5.82 -12.57
CA GLY A 91 0.95 -5.50 -11.14
C GLY A 91 0.40 -4.12 -10.84
N ASN A 92 0.69 -3.13 -11.69
CA ASN A 92 0.13 -1.79 -11.56
C ASN A 92 -1.37 -1.73 -11.89
N VAL A 93 -1.86 -2.63 -12.75
CA VAL A 93 -3.29 -2.77 -13.09
C VAL A 93 -4.03 -3.45 -11.95
N VAL A 94 -3.46 -4.58 -11.49
CA VAL A 94 -3.96 -5.34 -10.34
C VAL A 94 -4.06 -4.44 -9.12
N TRP A 95 -3.00 -3.70 -8.80
CA TRP A 95 -2.99 -2.78 -7.66
C TRP A 95 -4.10 -1.73 -7.75
N LEU A 96 -4.35 -1.16 -8.93
CA LEU A 96 -5.38 -0.14 -9.09
C LEU A 96 -6.79 -0.72 -8.90
N HIS A 97 -7.06 -1.90 -9.45
CA HIS A 97 -8.32 -2.60 -9.23
C HIS A 97 -8.53 -2.91 -7.75
N LEU A 98 -7.53 -3.48 -7.08
CA LEU A 98 -7.59 -3.78 -5.66
C LEU A 98 -7.77 -2.51 -4.82
N PHE A 99 -7.08 -1.43 -5.15
CA PHE A 99 -7.22 -0.14 -4.48
C PHE A 99 -8.67 0.35 -4.54
N ILE A 100 -9.31 0.33 -5.72
CA ILE A 100 -10.67 0.82 -5.89
C ILE A 100 -11.70 -0.12 -5.25
N ASP A 101 -11.56 -1.43 -5.46
CA ASP A 101 -12.48 -2.43 -4.91
C ASP A 101 -12.44 -2.44 -3.37
N ALA A 102 -11.25 -2.35 -2.78
CA ALA A 102 -11.09 -2.32 -1.33
C ALA A 102 -11.77 -1.11 -0.69
N LEU A 103 -11.88 0.03 -1.37
CA LEU A 103 -12.60 1.21 -0.84
C LEU A 103 -14.09 0.91 -0.65
N SER A 104 -14.68 0.05 -1.48
CA SER A 104 -16.09 -0.36 -1.37
C SER A 104 -16.31 -1.47 -0.34
N LEU A 105 -15.25 -2.20 0.03
CA LEU A 105 -15.29 -3.30 1.00
C LEU A 105 -14.91 -2.86 2.42
N GLN A 106 -14.26 -1.72 2.57
CA GLN A 106 -13.87 -1.21 3.88
C GLN A 106 -15.11 -0.98 4.78
N PRO A 107 -15.06 -1.42 6.05
CA PRO A 107 -16.15 -1.18 6.98
C PRO A 107 -16.24 0.30 7.37
N SER A 108 -17.43 0.77 7.74
CA SER A 108 -17.67 2.15 8.21
C SER A 108 -17.49 2.31 9.72
N ASP A 109 -17.42 3.57 10.17
CA ASP A 109 -17.51 3.97 11.57
C ASP A 109 -16.40 3.37 12.46
N GLU A 110 -16.76 2.84 13.63
CA GLU A 110 -15.84 2.30 14.64
C GLU A 110 -15.01 1.08 14.18
N HIS A 111 -15.36 0.50 13.03
CA HIS A 111 -14.63 -0.60 12.42
C HIS A 111 -13.61 -0.16 11.37
N ALA A 112 -13.50 1.13 11.05
CA ALA A 112 -12.52 1.67 10.09
C ALA A 112 -11.09 1.68 10.67
N THR A 113 -10.52 0.48 10.88
CA THR A 113 -9.16 0.28 11.39
C THR A 113 -8.19 -0.11 10.28
N VAL A 114 -6.90 0.11 10.48
CA VAL A 114 -5.85 -0.25 9.50
C VAL A 114 -5.81 -1.77 9.22
N PRO A 115 -5.92 -2.67 10.21
CA PRO A 115 -6.06 -4.11 9.94
C PRO A 115 -7.29 -4.45 9.10
N ASN A 116 -8.45 -3.84 9.38
CA ASN A 116 -9.66 -4.06 8.57
C ASN A 116 -9.51 -3.52 7.15
N ALA A 117 -8.77 -2.42 6.96
CA ALA A 117 -8.46 -1.91 5.63
C ALA A 117 -7.55 -2.88 4.85
N ARG A 118 -6.56 -3.50 5.48
CA ARG A 118 -5.80 -4.61 4.88
C ARG A 118 -6.71 -5.78 4.50
N ASP A 119 -7.60 -6.19 5.40
CA ASP A 119 -8.49 -7.32 5.13
C ASP A 119 -9.42 -7.03 3.95
N ALA A 120 -9.85 -5.78 3.77
CA ALA A 120 -10.58 -5.35 2.58
C ALA A 120 -9.76 -5.50 1.28
N TRP A 121 -8.44 -5.27 1.32
CA TRP A 121 -7.55 -5.54 0.17
C TRP A 121 -7.45 -7.03 -0.14
N ILE A 122 -7.31 -7.87 0.88
CA ILE A 122 -7.28 -9.34 0.71
C ILE A 122 -8.62 -9.83 0.16
N GLN A 123 -9.74 -9.31 0.65
CA GLN A 123 -11.08 -9.64 0.16
C GLN A 123 -11.29 -9.16 -1.28
N ALA A 124 -10.79 -7.98 -1.65
CA ALA A 124 -10.82 -7.49 -3.03
C ALA A 124 -10.10 -8.47 -3.98
N ASP A 125 -8.93 -8.98 -3.56
CA ASP A 125 -8.19 -9.97 -4.32
C ASP A 125 -8.92 -11.30 -4.44
N GLN A 126 -9.54 -11.74 -3.35
CA GLN A 126 -10.38 -12.94 -3.35
C GLN A 126 -11.57 -12.81 -4.32
N ASN A 127 -12.20 -11.63 -4.40
CA ASN A 127 -13.38 -11.40 -5.23
C ASN A 127 -13.04 -11.28 -6.72
N ARG A 128 -11.92 -10.64 -7.06
CA ARG A 128 -11.57 -10.32 -8.45
C ARG A 128 -10.64 -11.34 -9.09
N TYR A 129 -9.69 -11.86 -8.33
CA TYR A 129 -8.59 -12.69 -8.82
C TYR A 129 -8.55 -14.07 -8.15
N ASP A 130 -9.65 -14.49 -7.52
CA ASP A 130 -9.77 -15.76 -6.79
C ASP A 130 -8.67 -15.96 -5.73
N GLY A 131 -8.10 -14.86 -5.19
CA GLY A 131 -7.05 -14.90 -4.18
C GLY A 131 -5.63 -15.12 -4.73
N ALA A 132 -5.43 -14.99 -6.04
CA ALA A 132 -4.14 -15.26 -6.70
C ALA A 132 -2.98 -14.40 -6.17
N ASN A 133 -3.25 -13.23 -5.58
CA ASN A 133 -2.24 -12.30 -5.08
C ASN A 133 -2.17 -12.25 -3.56
N ALA A 134 -2.93 -13.09 -2.85
CA ALA A 134 -3.06 -13.05 -1.40
C ALA A 134 -1.69 -13.10 -0.69
N CYS A 135 -0.79 -14.00 -1.08
CA CYS A 135 0.55 -14.09 -0.46
C CYS A 135 1.42 -12.87 -0.76
N THR A 136 1.33 -12.30 -1.96
CA THR A 136 2.04 -11.07 -2.33
C THR A 136 1.58 -9.91 -1.44
N LEU A 137 0.26 -9.76 -1.26
CA LEU A 137 -0.33 -8.72 -0.41
C LEU A 137 0.01 -8.92 1.07
N TRP A 138 -0.14 -10.14 1.60
CA TRP A 138 0.19 -10.45 2.99
C TRP A 138 1.65 -10.15 3.31
N ASN A 139 2.58 -10.57 2.44
CA ASN A 139 4.00 -10.25 2.62
C ASN A 139 4.25 -8.74 2.60
N ALA A 140 3.62 -8.00 1.69
CA ALA A 140 3.78 -6.55 1.61
C ALA A 140 3.27 -5.85 2.89
N PHE A 141 2.08 -6.18 3.37
CA PHE A 141 1.54 -5.60 4.62
C PHE A 141 2.32 -6.03 5.87
N ALA A 142 2.68 -7.30 5.97
CA ALA A 142 3.48 -7.83 7.08
C ALA A 142 4.88 -7.21 7.15
N SER A 143 5.49 -6.85 6.01
CA SER A 143 6.77 -6.13 5.97
C SER A 143 6.75 -4.80 6.73
N ARG A 144 5.56 -4.22 6.90
CA ARG A 144 5.31 -2.96 7.63
C ARG A 144 4.56 -3.16 8.95
N GLY A 145 4.59 -4.38 9.49
CA GLY A 145 4.00 -4.70 10.80
C GLY A 145 2.49 -4.94 10.78
N LEU A 146 1.87 -5.07 9.60
CA LEU A 146 0.43 -5.31 9.46
C LEU A 146 0.11 -6.77 9.08
N GLY A 147 0.82 -7.72 9.69
CA GLY A 147 0.65 -9.16 9.53
C GLY A 147 -0.64 -9.70 10.17
N VAL A 148 -0.87 -11.02 10.06
CA VAL A 148 -2.15 -11.68 10.40
C VAL A 148 -2.70 -11.28 11.77
N ASN A 149 -1.83 -11.15 12.77
CA ASN A 149 -2.22 -10.89 14.16
C ASN A 149 -2.02 -9.42 14.57
N ALA A 150 -1.78 -8.51 13.64
CA ALA A 150 -1.60 -7.09 13.94
C ALA A 150 -2.90 -6.49 14.50
N ALA A 151 -2.84 -6.00 15.73
CA ALA A 151 -3.97 -5.39 16.45
C ALA A 151 -3.43 -4.40 17.50
N ASP A 152 -4.28 -3.47 17.95
CA ASP A 152 -3.97 -2.51 19.02
C ASP A 152 -2.63 -1.77 18.84
N TYR A 153 -2.27 -1.46 17.59
CA TYR A 153 -0.99 -0.83 17.21
C TYR A 153 0.25 -1.66 17.59
N VAL A 154 0.10 -2.97 17.73
CA VAL A 154 1.21 -3.92 17.90
C VAL A 154 1.54 -4.50 16.53
N ASP A 155 2.80 -4.34 16.13
CA ASP A 155 3.30 -4.91 14.87
C ASP A 155 3.22 -6.44 14.90
N ASP A 156 2.74 -7.01 13.80
CA ASP A 156 2.89 -8.43 13.49
C ASP A 156 3.53 -8.57 12.11
N THR A 157 4.46 -9.52 11.98
CA THR A 157 5.13 -9.82 10.70
C THR A 157 4.78 -11.20 10.19
N SER A 158 3.82 -11.88 10.81
CA SER A 158 3.37 -13.20 10.35
C SER A 158 2.50 -13.08 9.10
N VAL A 159 2.57 -14.11 8.26
CA VAL A 159 1.73 -14.28 7.07
C VAL A 159 0.94 -15.60 7.20
N PRO A 160 -0.20 -15.76 6.52
CA PRO A 160 -0.98 -16.99 6.58
C PRO A 160 -0.17 -18.21 6.12
N SER A 161 -0.45 -19.37 6.70
CA SER A 161 0.18 -20.63 6.29
C SER A 161 -0.10 -20.94 4.82
N GLY A 162 0.95 -21.21 4.03
CA GLY A 162 0.83 -21.46 2.59
C GLY A 162 1.25 -20.26 1.74
N CYS A 163 1.44 -19.12 2.42
CA CYS A 163 2.46 -18.14 2.09
C CYS A 163 3.74 -18.48 2.88
#